data_AF-A0A0U5K028-F1
#
_entry.id   AF-A0A0U5K028-F1
#
_cell.length_a   1.000
_cell.length_b   1.000
_cell.length_c   1.000
_cell.angle_alpha   90.00
_cell.angle_beta   90.00
_cell.angle_gamma   90.00
#
_symmetry.space_group_name_H-M   'P 1'
#
loop_
_entity.id
_entity.type
_entity.pdbx_description
1 polymer ?
#
loop_
_entity_poly.entity_id
_entity_poly.type
_entity_poly.pdbx_seq_one_letter_code
_entity_poly.pdbx_strand_id
1 'polypeptide(L)' 'MSYGYITKLSENVNRQHVRYNNRYGTAIAADIYTPKNLEEDKLLLPS' A
#
# COMPACT_ATOMS: atom_id res chain seq x y z
N MET A 1 10.90 14.61 6.25
CA MET A 1 10.13 13.39 6.61
C MET A 1 8.73 13.80 7.01
N SER A 2 7.69 13.16 6.47
CA SER A 2 6.34 13.24 7.08
C SER A 2 6.39 12.61 8.48
N TYR A 3 5.59 13.10 9.41
CA TYR A 3 5.57 12.64 10.80
C TYR A 3 5.23 11.12 10.87
N GLY A 4 6.06 10.33 11.56
CA GLY A 4 5.81 8.88 11.80
C GLY A 4 6.61 7.86 10.97
N TYR A 5 7.48 8.28 10.04
CA TYR A 5 8.29 7.35 9.24
C TYR A 5 9.74 7.30 9.72
N ILE A 6 10.25 6.09 9.94
CA ILE A 6 11.63 5.85 10.39
C ILE A 6 12.67 5.99 9.28
N THR A 7 12.24 6.10 8.01
CA THR A 7 13.12 6.24 6.84
C THR A 7 12.46 7.06 5.73
N LYS A 8 13.28 7.57 4.78
CA LYS A 8 12.80 8.21 3.56
C LYS A 8 12.13 7.17 2.67
N LEU A 9 10.97 7.50 2.11
CA LEU A 9 10.29 6.65 1.14
C LEU A 9 11.15 6.54 -0.14
N SER A 10 11.34 5.31 -0.63
CA SER A 10 12.03 5.06 -1.89
C SER A 10 11.31 5.71 -3.06
N GLU A 11 12.06 6.25 -4.00
CA GLU A 11 11.50 6.92 -5.19
C GLU A 11 10.92 5.93 -6.20
N ASN A 12 11.20 4.63 -6.04
CA ASN A 12 10.75 3.55 -6.92
C ASN A 12 9.42 2.91 -6.47
N VAL A 13 8.84 3.37 -5.36
CA VAL A 13 7.58 2.85 -4.83
C VAL A 13 6.51 3.93 -4.74
N ASN A 14 5.27 3.51 -4.89
CA ASN A 14 4.08 4.27 -4.53
C ASN A 14 3.63 3.83 -3.14
N ARG A 15 3.15 4.77 -2.33
CA ARG A 15 2.52 4.50 -1.03
C ARG A 15 1.05 4.92 -1.09
N GLN A 16 0.14 4.00 -0.78
CA GLN A 16 -1.28 4.26 -0.68
C GLN A 16 -1.74 4.08 0.75
N HIS A 17 -2.34 5.14 1.32
CA HIS A 17 -3.02 5.07 2.61
C HIS A 17 -4.40 4.46 2.40
N VAL A 18 -4.68 3.33 3.06
CA VAL A 18 -5.94 2.62 2.94
C VAL A 18 -6.63 2.49 4.29
N ARG A 19 -7.96 2.44 4.25
CA ARG A 19 -8.79 2.14 5.40
C ARG A 19 -9.90 1.20 4.96
N TYR A 20 -9.88 -0.02 5.46
CA TYR A 20 -10.88 -1.04 5.14
C TYR A 20 -11.63 -1.45 6.40
N ASN A 21 -12.94 -1.61 6.27
CA ASN A 21 -13.74 -2.23 7.33
C ASN A 21 -13.77 -3.74 7.08
N ASN A 22 -13.35 -4.53 8.07
CA ASN A 22 -13.52 -5.98 7.99
C ASN A 22 -15.00 -6.35 8.18
N ARG A 23 -15.33 -7.63 7.97
CA ARG A 23 -16.69 -8.18 8.12
C ARG A 23 -17.34 -7.88 9.50
N TYR A 24 -16.52 -7.65 10.52
CA TYR A 24 -16.95 -7.39 11.90
C TYR A 24 -17.05 -5.89 12.22
N GLY A 25 -16.92 -5.01 11.22
CA GLY A 25 -17.00 -3.56 11.41
C GLY A 25 -15.76 -2.93 12.03
N THR A 26 -14.65 -3.67 12.18
CA THR A 26 -13.38 -3.09 12.62
C THR A 26 -12.68 -2.42 11.44
N ALA A 27 -12.31 -1.15 11.62
CA ALA A 27 -11.53 -0.41 10.64
C ALA A 27 -10.04 -0.78 10.77
N ILE A 28 -9.45 -1.25 9.67
CA ILE A 28 -8.02 -1.52 9.52
C ILE A 28 -7.45 -0.40 8.66
N ALA A 29 -6.59 0.43 9.26
CA ALA A 29 -5.82 1.44 8.54
C ALA A 29 -4.42 0.89 8.26
N ALA A 30 -3.94 1.02 7.03
CA ALA A 30 -2.64 0.52 6.62
C ALA A 30 -2.07 1.36 5.47
N ASP A 31 -0.76 1.19 5.25
CA ASP A 31 -0.05 1.73 4.08
C ASP A 31 0.32 0.58 3.16
N ILE A 32 -0.19 0.60 1.94
CA ILE A 32 0.18 -0.35 0.90
C ILE A 32 1.30 0.24 0.06
N TYR A 33 2.37 -0.52 -0.14
CA TYR A 33 3.52 -0.14 -0.96
C TYR A 33 3.55 -0.97 -2.23
N THR A 34 3.59 -0.31 -3.39
CA THR A 34 3.69 -0.97 -4.69
C THR A 34 4.85 -0.41 -5.50
N PRO A 35 5.53 -1.22 -6.34
CA PRO A 35 6.48 -0.69 -7.32
C PRO A 35 5.79 0.29 -8.28
N LYS A 36 6.46 1.38 -8.67
CA LYS A 36 5.91 2.36 -9.62
C LYS A 36 5.63 1.79 -11.01
N ASN A 37 6.44 0.82 -11.44
CA ASN A 37 6.35 0.20 -12.76
C ASN A 37 5.64 -1.16 -12.70
N LEU A 38 4.71 -1.31 -11.76
CA LEU A 38 3.92 -2.53 -11.66
C LEU A 38 2.83 -2.50 -12.74
N GLU A 39 2.90 -3.41 -13.71
CA GLU A 39 1.81 -3.66 -14.64
C GLU A 39 0.64 -4.27 -13.85
N GLU A 40 -0.51 -3.58 -13.79
CA GLU A 40 -1.68 -3.97 -12.99
C GLU A 40 -2.15 -5.41 -13.29
N ASP A 41 -1.98 -5.87 -14.53
CA ASP A 41 -2.36 -7.19 -15.00
C ASP A 41 -1.60 -8.35 -14.30
N LYS A 42 -0.42 -8.08 -13.73
CA LYS A 42 0.38 -9.10 -13.02
C LYS A 42 -0.09 -9.37 -11.58
N LEU A 43 -0.97 -8.53 -11.02
CA LEU A 43 -1.48 -8.72 -9.65
C LEU A 43 -2.66 -9.69 -9.57
N LEU A 44 -3.41 -9.86 -10.67
CA LEU A 44 -4.70 -10.56 -10.67
C LEU A 44 -4.67 -11.93 -11.37
N LEU A 45 -3.54 -12.30 -11.95
CA LEU A 45 -3.39 -13.60 -12.62
C LEU A 45 -2.70 -14.59 -11.67
N PRO A 46 -3.33 -15.76 -11.36
CA PRO A 46 -2.62 -16.85 -10.73
C PRO A 46 -1.54 -17.35 -11.70
N SER A 47 -0.34 -17.58 -11.16
CA SER A 47 0.80 -18.20 -11.84
C SER A 47 0.51 -19.63 -12.27
#